data_AF-A0A0L6WM97-F1
#
_entry.id   AF-A0A0L6WM97-F1
#
_cell.length_a   1.000
_cell.length_b   1.000
_cell.length_c   1.000
_cell.angle_alpha   90.00
_cell.angle_beta   90.00
_cell.angle_gamma   90.00
#
_symmetry.space_group_name_H-M   'P 1'
#
loop_
_entity.id
_entity.type
_entity.pdbx_description
1 polymer ?
#
loop_
_entity_poly.entity_id
_entity_poly.type
_entity_poly.pdbx_seq_one_letter_code
_entity_poly.pdbx_strand_id
1 'polypeptide(L)'
;MPAIRARKPLRERCNIQLRVKTAIPHDVYDDYDFPSDSTVHRRGRTTIRKPTVIQTSKKVSRQRSSFKSTDQGKPQLHPIHTPTTEGLSSLHRLVPYIYIGFHKGRYLPYSMVSADGSLFTHIVKITYASGSWQAGECDLQVDFKRGLLLLNVIVPAPVGLKDETDENKEDRTKTVLTEHQLLVARDFLALALPYYAEAHPRLRVPTYNLLSSDSVRVMITAPEGKGAAADIMSVAACYLAWASEQPAGTVVKYIKTEEEVPAIWRDAVRGKEAVELIQRVANLE
;
A
#
# COMPACT_ATOMS: atom_id res chain seq x y z
N MET A 1 -4.06 42.10 17.66
CA MET A 1 -3.86 40.64 17.73
C MET A 1 -3.30 40.17 16.39
N PRO A 2 -2.16 39.46 16.36
CA PRO A 2 -1.62 38.95 15.10
C PRO A 2 -2.53 37.84 14.55
N ALA A 3 -2.87 37.93 13.27
CA ALA A 3 -3.70 36.93 12.59
C ALA A 3 -2.99 35.57 12.56
N ILE A 4 -3.66 34.53 13.06
CA ILE A 4 -3.22 33.14 12.96
C ILE A 4 -3.23 32.78 11.47
N ARG A 5 -2.05 32.74 10.84
CA ARG A 5 -1.92 32.22 9.47
C ARG A 5 -2.29 30.75 9.48
N ALA A 6 -3.39 30.41 8.81
CA ALA A 6 -3.75 29.02 8.54
C ALA A 6 -2.54 28.29 7.94
N ARG A 7 -2.07 27.25 8.64
CA ARG A 7 -0.96 26.43 8.16
C ARG A 7 -1.45 25.63 6.96
N LYS A 8 -0.60 25.54 5.94
CA LYS A 8 -0.86 24.73 4.75
C LYS A 8 -1.00 23.25 5.14
N PRO A 9 -1.86 22.46 4.47
CA PRO A 9 -2.04 21.04 4.76
C PRO A 9 -0.74 20.25 4.50
N LEU A 10 -0.57 19.11 5.17
CA LEU A 10 0.63 18.25 5.07
C LEU A 10 1.08 18.00 3.63
N ARG A 11 0.14 17.76 2.70
CA ARG A 11 0.40 17.56 1.26
C ARG A 11 1.18 18.72 0.63
N GLU A 12 0.78 19.96 0.93
CA GLU A 12 1.44 21.15 0.41
C GLU A 12 2.80 21.38 1.06
N ARG A 13 2.95 20.98 2.32
CA ARG A 13 4.20 21.11 3.08
C ARG A 13 5.25 20.08 2.69
N CYS A 14 4.83 18.86 2.37
CA CYS A 14 5.70 17.80 1.88
C CYS A 14 6.21 18.04 0.45
N ASN A 15 5.76 19.11 -0.21
CA ASN A 15 6.11 19.44 -1.59
C ASN A 15 6.06 18.19 -2.48
N ILE A 16 4.93 17.47 -2.44
CA ILE A 16 4.65 16.34 -3.33
C ILE A 16 4.45 16.93 -4.74
N GLN A 17 5.55 17.40 -5.33
CA GLN A 17 5.69 17.75 -6.73
C GLN A 17 6.37 16.56 -7.38
N LEU A 18 5.53 15.65 -7.86
CA LEU A 18 5.94 14.46 -8.59
C LEU A 18 6.64 14.91 -9.88
N ARG A 19 7.97 14.99 -9.87
CA ARG A 19 8.75 15.15 -11.09
C ARG A 19 9.02 13.78 -11.66
N VAL A 20 8.13 13.36 -12.54
CA VAL A 20 8.32 12.18 -13.37
C VAL A 20 9.55 12.40 -14.26
N LYS A 21 10.67 11.74 -13.95
CA LYS A 21 11.76 11.53 -14.91
C LYS A 21 11.45 10.25 -15.68
N THR A 22 10.56 10.33 -16.66
CA THR A 22 10.39 9.24 -17.62
C THR A 22 11.58 9.25 -18.57
N ALA A 23 12.47 8.27 -18.44
CA ALA A 23 13.41 7.89 -19.49
C ALA A 23 12.71 7.07 -20.58
N ILE A 24 11.49 7.45 -20.96
CA ILE A 24 10.77 6.85 -22.08
C ILE A 24 11.11 7.72 -23.29
N PRO A 25 11.85 7.19 -24.28
CA PRO A 25 12.05 7.90 -25.54
C PRO A 25 10.68 8.22 -26.13
N HIS A 26 10.45 9.48 -26.46
CA HIS A 26 9.20 9.96 -27.05
C HIS A 26 8.97 9.46 -28.50
N ASP A 27 9.75 8.50 -28.98
CA ASP A 27 9.87 8.17 -30.41
C ASP A 27 9.08 6.90 -30.80
N VAL A 28 8.10 6.45 -30.02
CA VAL A 28 7.39 5.16 -30.27
C VAL A 28 5.88 5.33 -30.53
N TYR A 29 5.41 6.54 -30.86
CA TYR A 29 3.99 6.77 -31.20
C TYR A 29 3.74 7.55 -32.49
N ASP A 30 4.65 7.45 -33.46
CA ASP A 30 4.37 7.82 -34.86
C ASP A 30 4.64 6.61 -35.76
N ASP A 31 3.68 5.68 -35.82
CA ASP A 31 3.63 4.66 -36.88
C ASP A 31 2.15 4.38 -37.23
N TYR A 32 1.50 5.40 -37.79
CA TYR A 32 0.36 5.22 -38.67
C TYR A 32 0.85 5.46 -40.11
N ASP A 33 0.83 4.39 -40.89
CA ASP A 33 1.29 4.26 -42.27
C ASP A 33 0.83 5.40 -43.22
N PHE A 34 1.79 6.18 -43.71
CA PHE A 34 1.69 6.86 -45.00
C PHE A 34 2.95 6.52 -45.82
N PRO A 35 2.81 5.91 -47.02
CA PRO A 35 3.97 5.54 -47.82
C PRO A 35 4.42 6.71 -48.70
N SER A 36 5.62 7.23 -48.47
CA SER A 36 6.43 7.83 -49.54
C SER A 36 7.91 7.96 -49.15
N ASP A 37 8.69 7.05 -49.71
CA ASP A 37 9.98 7.24 -50.40
C ASP A 37 11.10 8.14 -49.84
N SER A 38 12.31 7.63 -50.10
CA SER A 38 13.63 8.28 -50.09
C SER A 38 14.46 8.35 -48.78
N THR A 39 15.25 7.28 -48.60
CA THR A 39 16.72 7.29 -48.43
C THR A 39 17.42 8.11 -47.32
N VAL A 40 18.34 7.41 -46.62
CA VAL A 40 19.74 7.79 -46.29
C VAL A 40 20.14 7.72 -44.78
N HIS A 41 20.90 6.66 -44.48
CA HIS A 41 22.09 6.54 -43.59
C HIS A 41 22.00 6.11 -42.11
N ARG A 42 22.28 4.79 -41.95
CA ARG A 42 23.21 4.11 -41.00
C ARG A 42 24.05 4.97 -40.03
N ARG A 43 24.12 4.50 -38.77
CA ARG A 43 25.32 4.01 -38.02
C ARG A 43 24.86 3.27 -36.75
N GLY A 44 24.97 1.94 -36.65
CA GLY A 44 26.01 1.20 -35.88
C GLY A 44 25.75 1.28 -34.37
N ARG A 45 25.40 0.22 -33.62
CA ARG A 45 26.19 -1.00 -33.36
C ARG A 45 25.31 -2.03 -32.61
N THR A 46 24.98 -3.14 -33.25
CA THR A 46 24.24 -4.27 -32.66
C THR A 46 25.20 -5.38 -32.26
N THR A 47 25.11 -5.85 -31.01
CA THR A 47 25.71 -7.13 -30.58
C THR A 47 24.58 -8.14 -30.49
N ILE A 48 24.40 -8.93 -31.55
CA ILE A 48 23.39 -9.99 -31.66
C ILE A 48 23.96 -11.26 -31.02
N ARG A 49 23.35 -11.74 -29.92
CA ARG A 49 23.55 -13.11 -29.44
C ARG A 49 22.57 -14.04 -30.15
N LYS A 50 23.11 -15.10 -30.76
CA LYS A 50 22.36 -16.15 -31.48
C LYS A 50 21.47 -16.96 -30.51
N PRO A 51 20.20 -17.23 -30.84
CA PRO A 51 19.40 -18.19 -30.09
C PRO A 51 19.68 -19.62 -30.57
N THR A 52 20.07 -20.50 -29.65
CA THR A 52 20.23 -21.93 -29.87
C THR A 52 18.86 -22.60 -29.90
N VAL A 53 18.57 -23.31 -31.00
CA VAL A 53 17.40 -24.14 -31.21
C VAL A 53 17.50 -25.40 -30.33
N ILE A 54 16.59 -25.56 -29.36
CA ILE A 54 16.36 -26.84 -28.69
C ILE A 54 15.00 -27.36 -29.13
N GLN A 55 15.03 -28.36 -30.01
CA GLN A 55 13.87 -29.19 -30.35
C GLN A 55 13.60 -30.16 -29.20
N THR A 56 12.43 -30.08 -28.58
CA THR A 56 11.87 -31.24 -27.87
C THR A 56 10.38 -31.36 -28.19
N SER A 57 10.07 -32.40 -28.97
CA SER A 57 8.74 -32.87 -29.26
C SER A 57 8.19 -33.67 -28.09
N LYS A 58 7.10 -33.21 -27.47
CA LYS A 58 6.24 -34.07 -26.64
C LYS A 58 4.79 -33.94 -27.08
N LYS A 59 4.24 -35.07 -27.55
CA LYS A 59 2.84 -35.29 -27.92
C LYS A 59 1.95 -35.06 -26.70
N VAL A 60 1.09 -34.04 -26.74
CA VAL A 60 0.00 -33.86 -25.77
C VAL A 60 -1.26 -34.53 -26.34
N SER A 61 -1.63 -35.63 -25.67
CA SER A 61 -2.88 -36.37 -25.90
C SER A 61 -4.08 -35.49 -25.52
N ARG A 62 -5.00 -35.30 -26.48
CA ARG A 62 -6.32 -34.70 -26.27
C ARG A 62 -7.19 -35.62 -25.42
N GLN A 63 -7.35 -35.31 -24.13
CA GLN A 63 -8.50 -35.79 -23.36
C GLN A 63 -9.59 -34.71 -23.37
N ARG A 64 -10.68 -35.00 -24.09
CA ARG A 64 -11.98 -34.32 -23.94
C ARG A 64 -12.55 -34.71 -22.58
N SER A 65 -12.50 -33.80 -21.60
CA SER A 65 -13.36 -33.90 -20.42
C SER A 65 -14.70 -33.25 -20.74
N SER A 66 -15.75 -34.08 -20.80
CA SER A 66 -17.14 -33.66 -20.88
C SER A 66 -17.55 -33.03 -19.55
N PHE A 67 -17.59 -31.69 -19.48
CA PHE A 67 -18.23 -31.00 -18.37
C PHE A 67 -19.74 -31.18 -18.49
N LYS A 68 -20.31 -32.01 -17.60
CA LYS A 68 -21.74 -32.04 -17.33
C LYS A 68 -22.08 -30.76 -16.55
N SER A 69 -22.77 -29.84 -17.23
CA SER A 69 -23.37 -28.67 -16.61
C SER A 69 -24.55 -29.12 -15.76
N THR A 70 -24.30 -29.36 -14.48
CA THR A 70 -25.35 -29.56 -13.48
C THR A 70 -25.67 -28.23 -12.81
N ASP A 71 -26.94 -27.89 -12.90
CA ASP A 71 -27.73 -27.09 -11.98
C ASP A 71 -27.61 -25.56 -12.05
N GLN A 72 -28.70 -24.95 -12.53
CA GLN A 72 -29.00 -23.54 -12.47
C GLN A 72 -29.36 -23.17 -11.02
N GLY A 73 -28.34 -23.02 -10.18
CA GLY A 73 -28.51 -22.39 -8.88
C GLY A 73 -28.95 -20.94 -9.06
N LYS A 74 -30.14 -20.59 -8.56
CA LYS A 74 -30.62 -19.21 -8.44
C LYS A 74 -29.51 -18.32 -7.86
N PRO A 75 -29.34 -17.07 -8.32
CA PRO A 75 -28.38 -16.16 -7.72
C PRO A 75 -28.73 -15.97 -6.24
N GLN A 76 -27.93 -16.56 -5.36
CA GLN A 76 -28.01 -16.29 -3.92
C GLN A 76 -27.58 -14.84 -3.73
N LEU A 77 -28.54 -13.97 -3.42
CA LEU A 77 -28.27 -12.64 -2.89
C LEU A 77 -27.54 -12.84 -1.57
N HIS A 78 -26.22 -12.70 -1.58
CA HIS A 78 -25.45 -12.68 -0.34
C HIS A 78 -25.96 -11.52 0.54
N PRO A 79 -26.07 -11.70 1.87
CA PRO A 79 -26.46 -10.62 2.76
C PRO A 79 -25.56 -9.40 2.52
N ILE A 80 -26.19 -8.26 2.24
CA ILE A 80 -25.50 -6.97 2.23
C ILE A 80 -25.06 -6.75 3.67
N HIS A 81 -23.79 -7.04 3.97
CA HIS A 81 -23.24 -6.77 5.28
C HIS A 81 -23.39 -5.28 5.56
N THR A 82 -23.97 -4.94 6.70
CA THR A 82 -24.06 -3.54 7.14
C THR A 82 -22.64 -2.98 7.27
N PRO A 83 -22.36 -1.81 6.67
CA PRO A 83 -21.11 -1.10 6.88
C PRO A 83 -20.87 -0.96 8.38
N THR A 84 -19.70 -1.38 8.87
CA THR A 84 -19.40 -1.31 10.30
C THR A 84 -17.99 -0.82 10.53
N THR A 85 -17.83 0.05 11.53
CA THR A 85 -16.53 0.40 12.10
C THR A 85 -16.24 -0.44 13.35
N GLU A 86 -17.12 -1.38 13.71
CA GLU A 86 -16.93 -2.27 14.84
C GLU A 86 -15.65 -3.08 14.67
N GLY A 87 -14.85 -3.12 15.74
CA GLY A 87 -13.56 -3.80 15.73
C GLY A 87 -12.37 -2.90 15.40
N LEU A 88 -12.59 -1.65 14.97
CA LEU A 88 -11.54 -0.64 14.86
C LEU A 88 -11.58 0.35 16.03
N SER A 89 -10.42 0.69 16.57
CA SER A 89 -10.24 1.78 17.53
C SER A 89 -9.29 2.83 16.95
N SER A 90 -9.52 4.11 17.29
CA SER A 90 -8.68 5.23 16.87
C SER A 90 -8.48 5.37 15.36
N LEU A 91 -9.48 4.96 14.55
CA LEU A 91 -9.44 5.12 13.09
C LEU A 91 -9.33 6.61 12.73
N HIS A 92 -8.29 6.97 11.99
CA HIS A 92 -7.96 8.34 11.64
C HIS A 92 -7.46 8.43 10.20
N ARG A 93 -7.83 9.50 9.50
CA ARG A 93 -7.32 9.78 8.16
C ARG A 93 -6.03 10.59 8.27
N LEU A 94 -4.89 9.96 8.03
CA LEU A 94 -3.57 10.58 8.17
C LEU A 94 -3.29 11.60 7.05
N VAL A 95 -3.55 11.20 5.80
CA VAL A 95 -3.51 12.04 4.60
C VAL A 95 -4.63 11.60 3.66
N PRO A 96 -4.95 12.31 2.56
CA PRO A 96 -5.95 11.83 1.61
C PRO A 96 -5.68 10.38 1.20
N TYR A 97 -6.74 9.57 1.26
CA TYR A 97 -6.78 8.14 0.94
C TYR A 97 -6.04 7.19 1.90
N ILE A 98 -5.25 7.67 2.85
CA ILE A 98 -4.53 6.83 3.83
C ILE A 98 -5.17 6.97 5.21
N TYR A 99 -5.66 5.84 5.70
CA TYR A 99 -6.24 5.70 7.03
C TYR A 99 -5.35 4.83 7.91
N ILE A 100 -5.31 5.17 9.18
CA ILE A 100 -4.57 4.44 10.21
C ILE A 100 -5.51 4.11 11.36
N GLY A 101 -5.34 2.97 12.00
CA GLY A 101 -6.17 2.60 13.15
C GLY A 101 -5.72 1.32 13.82
N PHE A 102 -6.17 1.11 15.05
CA PHE A 102 -6.00 -0.16 15.73
C PHE A 102 -7.16 -1.09 15.40
N HIS A 103 -6.90 -2.39 15.47
CA HIS A 103 -7.94 -3.39 15.38
C HIS A 103 -7.97 -4.30 16.59
N LYS A 104 -9.18 -4.78 16.90
CA LYS A 104 -9.42 -5.72 17.99
C LYS A 104 -9.42 -7.14 17.45
N GLY A 105 -8.59 -8.00 18.03
CA GLY A 105 -8.56 -9.43 17.73
C GLY A 105 -7.75 -9.80 16.47
N ARG A 106 -7.95 -11.03 15.98
CA ARG A 106 -7.18 -11.59 14.86
C ARG A 106 -7.79 -11.32 13.50
N TYR A 107 -9.05 -10.87 13.44
CA TYR A 107 -9.81 -10.74 12.20
C TYR A 107 -10.24 -9.30 12.01
N LEU A 108 -10.01 -8.79 10.81
CA LEU A 108 -10.57 -7.52 10.37
C LEU A 108 -11.86 -7.81 9.60
N PRO A 109 -12.99 -7.17 9.94
CA PRO A 109 -14.21 -7.37 9.18
C PRO A 109 -14.03 -6.87 7.74
N TYR A 110 -14.33 -7.71 6.75
CA TYR A 110 -14.25 -7.35 5.33
C TYR A 110 -15.30 -6.32 4.89
N SER A 111 -16.13 -5.79 5.81
CA SER A 111 -17.16 -4.78 5.59
C SER A 111 -16.83 -3.44 6.26
N MET A 112 -15.55 -3.21 6.55
CA MET A 112 -15.10 -1.94 7.13
C MET A 112 -15.27 -0.80 6.15
N VAL A 113 -15.79 0.30 6.68
CA VAL A 113 -15.94 1.56 5.96
C VAL A 113 -15.19 2.68 6.67
N SER A 114 -14.72 3.66 5.91
CA SER A 114 -14.24 4.93 6.44
C SER A 114 -15.38 5.77 7.01
N ALA A 115 -15.03 6.87 7.69
CA ALA A 115 -15.99 7.77 8.31
C ALA A 115 -17.03 8.38 7.35
N ASP A 116 -16.75 8.41 6.06
CA ASP A 116 -17.66 8.85 4.99
C ASP A 116 -18.45 7.70 4.34
N GLY A 117 -18.45 6.51 4.95
CA GLY A 117 -19.19 5.34 4.48
C GLY A 117 -18.57 4.61 3.29
N SER A 118 -17.40 5.04 2.81
CA SER A 118 -16.71 4.38 1.70
C SER A 118 -15.97 3.11 2.15
N LEU A 119 -15.97 2.08 1.30
CA LEU A 119 -15.23 0.83 1.58
C LEU A 119 -13.72 1.03 1.41
N PHE A 120 -12.94 0.28 2.18
CA PHE A 120 -11.50 0.16 1.96
C PHE A 120 -11.21 -0.82 0.81
N THR A 121 -10.28 -0.43 -0.05
CA THR A 121 -9.84 -1.23 -1.21
C THR A 121 -8.53 -1.95 -0.95
N HIS A 122 -7.68 -1.38 -0.09
CA HIS A 122 -6.38 -1.94 0.25
C HIS A 122 -6.17 -1.86 1.75
N ILE A 123 -5.66 -2.92 2.37
CA ILE A 123 -5.41 -2.96 3.80
C ILE A 123 -4.00 -3.53 4.03
N VAL A 124 -3.17 -2.77 4.73
CA VAL A 124 -1.97 -3.29 5.37
C VAL A 124 -2.34 -3.65 6.80
N LYS A 125 -2.33 -4.94 7.12
CA LYS A 125 -2.70 -5.47 8.43
C LYS A 125 -1.48 -6.07 9.11
N ILE A 126 -0.97 -5.36 10.10
CA ILE A 126 0.07 -5.85 10.99
C ILE A 126 -0.59 -6.78 12.02
N THR A 127 -0.08 -7.99 12.21
CA THR A 127 -0.60 -8.96 13.19
C THR A 127 0.53 -9.66 13.92
N TYR A 128 0.28 -10.11 15.14
CA TYR A 128 1.24 -10.92 15.88
C TYR A 128 1.39 -12.33 15.30
N ALA A 129 2.62 -12.85 15.33
CA ALA A 129 2.93 -14.24 15.05
C ALA A 129 2.09 -15.18 15.91
N SER A 130 1.52 -16.22 15.29
CA SER A 130 0.66 -17.17 15.97
C SER A 130 0.58 -18.49 15.22
N GLY A 131 0.80 -19.60 15.94
CA GLY A 131 0.66 -20.95 15.39
C GLY A 131 1.53 -21.17 14.16
N SER A 132 0.90 -21.15 12.98
CA SER A 132 1.53 -21.34 11.66
C SER A 132 2.24 -20.11 11.11
N TRP A 133 1.95 -18.91 11.63
CA TRP A 133 2.49 -17.65 11.10
C TRP A 133 3.76 -17.24 11.83
N GLN A 134 4.86 -17.08 11.10
CA GLN A 134 6.16 -16.71 11.67
C GLN A 134 6.40 -15.20 11.61
N ALA A 135 7.08 -14.67 12.63
CA ALA A 135 7.47 -13.26 12.62
C ALA A 135 8.43 -12.96 11.47
N GLY A 136 8.23 -11.84 10.80
CA GLY A 136 8.98 -11.44 9.61
C GLY A 136 8.28 -11.79 8.29
N GLU A 137 7.25 -12.65 8.31
CA GLU A 137 6.50 -13.01 7.11
C GLU A 137 5.58 -11.88 6.62
N CYS A 138 5.31 -11.90 5.31
CA CYS A 138 4.29 -11.10 4.65
C CYS A 138 3.43 -12.03 3.78
N ASP A 139 2.11 -11.83 3.78
CA ASP A 139 1.15 -12.61 2.99
C ASP A 139 0.14 -11.69 2.30
N LEU A 140 -0.09 -11.91 1.00
CA LEU A 140 -1.00 -11.11 0.20
C LEU A 140 -2.27 -11.93 -0.11
N GLN A 141 -3.40 -11.40 0.31
CA GLN A 141 -4.73 -11.96 0.06
C GLN A 141 -5.53 -11.03 -0.83
N VAL A 142 -6.28 -11.62 -1.77
CA VAL A 142 -7.12 -10.90 -2.73
C VAL A 142 -8.55 -11.41 -2.65
N ASP A 143 -9.48 -10.53 -2.29
CA ASP A 143 -10.91 -10.79 -2.37
C ASP A 143 -11.48 -10.09 -3.61
N PHE A 144 -11.52 -10.84 -4.73
CA PHE A 144 -12.06 -10.36 -5.99
C PHE A 144 -13.54 -9.99 -5.93
N LYS A 145 -14.33 -10.59 -5.02
CA LYS A 145 -15.76 -10.30 -4.93
C LYS A 145 -16.00 -8.90 -4.36
N ARG A 146 -15.11 -8.46 -3.47
CA ARG A 146 -15.20 -7.15 -2.80
C ARG A 146 -14.24 -6.11 -3.37
N GLY A 147 -13.34 -6.51 -4.26
CA GLY A 147 -12.27 -5.63 -4.75
C GLY A 147 -11.31 -5.21 -3.64
N LEU A 148 -11.04 -6.12 -2.69
CA LEU A 148 -10.20 -5.85 -1.53
C LEU A 148 -8.87 -6.59 -1.65
N LEU A 149 -7.76 -5.86 -1.48
CA LEU A 149 -6.42 -6.41 -1.33
C LEU A 149 -5.96 -6.26 0.12
N LEU A 150 -5.48 -7.35 0.72
CA LEU A 150 -5.04 -7.39 2.10
C LEU A 150 -3.60 -7.90 2.16
N LEU A 151 -2.67 -7.04 2.57
CA LEU A 151 -1.31 -7.41 2.93
C LEU A 151 -1.24 -7.66 4.44
N ASN A 152 -1.06 -8.92 4.84
CA ASN A 152 -0.75 -9.30 6.21
C ASN A 152 0.76 -9.15 6.46
N VAL A 153 1.13 -8.48 7.54
CA VAL A 153 2.51 -8.28 7.97
C VAL A 153 2.67 -8.87 9.38
N ILE A 154 3.47 -9.92 9.52
CA ILE A 154 3.52 -10.70 10.76
C ILE A 154 4.68 -10.21 11.65
N VAL A 155 4.37 -9.65 12.81
CA VAL A 155 5.37 -9.15 13.78
C VAL A 155 5.49 -10.10 14.98
N PRO A 156 6.61 -10.08 15.73
CA PRO A 156 6.74 -10.88 16.94
C PRO A 156 5.60 -10.59 17.93
N ALA A 157 5.05 -11.64 18.54
CA ALA A 157 4.09 -11.46 19.62
C ALA A 157 4.78 -10.77 20.81
N PRO A 158 4.10 -9.85 21.52
CA PRO A 158 4.68 -9.17 22.66
C PRO A 158 5.03 -10.19 23.76
N VAL A 159 6.29 -10.18 24.18
CA VAL A 159 6.77 -11.03 25.27
C VAL A 159 6.22 -10.48 26.59
N GLY A 160 5.31 -11.21 27.25
CA GLY A 160 4.84 -10.84 28.60
C GLY A 160 3.37 -10.41 28.72
N LEU A 161 2.47 -10.84 27.83
CA LEU A 161 1.00 -10.65 27.95
C LEU A 161 0.35 -11.23 29.24
N LYS A 162 1.12 -11.74 30.21
CA LYS A 162 0.60 -12.40 31.41
C LYS A 162 0.54 -11.51 32.67
N ASP A 163 1.12 -10.31 32.68
CA ASP A 163 1.01 -9.39 33.83
C ASP A 163 0.56 -7.99 33.35
N GLU A 164 -0.76 -7.80 33.29
CA GLU A 164 -1.44 -6.57 32.82
C GLU A 164 -1.39 -5.39 33.81
N THR A 165 -0.65 -5.46 34.91
CA THR A 165 -0.69 -4.45 35.99
C THR A 165 0.38 -3.35 35.89
N ASP A 166 1.27 -3.41 34.91
CA ASP A 166 2.38 -2.44 34.79
C ASP A 166 2.00 -1.31 33.79
N GLU A 167 1.04 -0.48 34.20
CA GLU A 167 0.56 0.71 33.48
C GLU A 167 1.65 1.76 33.21
N ASN A 168 2.81 1.64 33.87
CA ASN A 168 3.92 2.62 33.77
C ASN A 168 5.02 2.27 32.77
N LYS A 169 4.95 1.14 32.06
CA LYS A 169 5.94 0.84 31.01
C LYS A 169 5.61 1.64 29.76
N GLU A 170 6.46 2.64 29.47
CA GLU A 170 6.41 3.48 28.27
C GLU A 170 6.13 2.67 27.01
N ASP A 171 5.27 3.21 26.15
CA ASP A 171 5.00 2.60 24.85
C ASP A 171 6.27 2.52 24.01
N ARG A 172 6.46 1.38 23.34
CA ARG A 172 7.57 1.20 22.41
C ARG A 172 7.43 2.20 21.26
N THR A 173 8.44 3.06 21.10
CA THR A 173 8.46 4.10 20.06
C THR A 173 9.30 3.74 18.83
N LYS A 174 9.94 2.56 18.85
CA LYS A 174 10.73 1.99 17.75
C LYS A 174 9.97 0.84 17.11
N THR A 175 9.86 0.80 15.79
CA THR A 175 9.19 -0.30 15.09
C THR A 175 9.88 -1.66 15.26
N VAL A 176 9.11 -2.74 15.27
CA VAL A 176 9.58 -4.14 15.22
C VAL A 176 9.56 -4.71 13.81
N LEU A 177 9.05 -3.94 12.84
CA LEU A 177 9.02 -4.33 11.44
C LEU A 177 10.45 -4.45 10.90
N THR A 178 10.69 -5.50 10.14
CA THR A 178 11.97 -5.66 9.44
C THR A 178 12.05 -4.73 8.22
N GLU A 179 13.26 -4.53 7.69
CA GLU A 179 13.45 -3.77 6.44
C GLU A 179 12.62 -4.36 5.30
N HIS A 180 12.59 -5.69 5.18
CA HIS A 180 11.81 -6.39 4.17
C HIS A 180 10.30 -6.12 4.32
N GLN A 181 9.77 -6.17 5.54
CA GLN A 181 8.34 -5.92 5.78
C GLN A 181 7.95 -4.46 5.47
N LEU A 182 8.79 -3.50 5.84
CA LEU A 182 8.58 -2.10 5.49
C LEU A 182 8.63 -1.90 3.97
N LEU A 183 9.55 -2.56 3.27
CA LEU A 183 9.69 -2.49 1.82
C LEU A 183 8.44 -3.03 1.11
N VAL A 184 8.01 -4.25 1.46
CA VAL A 184 6.80 -4.87 0.89
C VAL A 184 5.55 -4.03 1.17
N ALA A 185 5.41 -3.48 2.39
CA ALA A 185 4.30 -2.61 2.73
C ALA A 185 4.33 -1.30 1.93
N ARG A 186 5.51 -0.67 1.80
CA ARG A 186 5.69 0.54 0.97
C ARG A 186 5.27 0.29 -0.47
N ASP A 187 5.74 -0.80 -1.08
CA ASP A 187 5.45 -1.13 -2.48
C ASP A 187 3.96 -1.44 -2.68
N PHE A 188 3.36 -2.16 -1.73
CA PHE A 188 1.91 -2.39 -1.73
C PHE A 188 1.11 -1.07 -1.70
N LEU A 189 1.53 -0.10 -0.88
CA LEU A 189 0.91 1.23 -0.83
C LEU A 189 1.14 2.02 -2.12
N ALA A 190 2.33 1.91 -2.73
CA ALA A 190 2.69 2.57 -3.98
C ALA A 190 1.86 2.08 -5.17
N LEU A 191 1.55 0.78 -5.22
CA LEU A 191 0.68 0.21 -6.25
C LEU A 191 -0.78 0.65 -6.08
N ALA A 192 -1.23 0.88 -4.85
CA ALA A 192 -2.59 1.27 -4.56
C ALA A 192 -2.85 2.76 -4.84
N LEU A 193 -2.00 3.64 -4.31
CA LEU A 193 -2.35 5.03 -4.15
C LEU A 193 -2.15 5.87 -5.42
N PRO A 194 -3.08 6.80 -5.69
CA PRO A 194 -3.09 7.59 -6.93
C PRO A 194 -1.98 8.65 -6.98
N TYR A 195 -1.13 8.78 -5.96
CA TYR A 195 0.08 9.61 -6.05
C TYR A 195 1.03 9.08 -7.14
N TYR A 196 0.91 7.81 -7.55
CA TYR A 196 1.55 7.29 -8.76
C TYR A 196 0.69 7.50 -10.03
N ALA A 197 -0.63 7.66 -9.89
CA ALA A 197 -1.59 7.78 -10.99
C ALA A 197 -1.72 9.21 -11.54
N GLU A 198 -1.51 10.28 -10.75
CA GLU A 198 -1.46 11.67 -11.30
C GLU A 198 -0.27 11.87 -12.26
N ALA A 199 0.76 11.02 -12.15
CA ALA A 199 1.90 10.92 -13.06
C ALA A 199 1.63 10.06 -14.31
N HIS A 200 0.54 9.29 -14.35
CA HIS A 200 0.14 8.50 -15.51
C HIS A 200 -0.96 9.25 -16.28
N PRO A 201 -0.84 9.40 -17.61
CA PRO A 201 -1.90 10.02 -18.40
C PRO A 201 -3.20 9.29 -18.12
N ARG A 202 -4.25 10.04 -17.76
CA ARG A 202 -5.61 9.51 -17.60
C ARG A 202 -5.96 8.75 -18.87
N LEU A 203 -5.78 7.44 -18.87
CA LEU A 203 -6.28 6.58 -19.93
C LEU A 203 -7.80 6.74 -19.85
N ARG A 204 -8.34 7.58 -20.75
CA ARG A 204 -9.77 7.74 -20.97
C ARG A 204 -10.28 6.44 -21.57
N VAL A 205 -10.32 5.37 -20.79
CA VAL A 205 -11.00 4.14 -21.17
C VAL A 205 -12.46 4.32 -20.75
N PRO A 206 -13.40 4.38 -21.71
CA PRO A 206 -14.81 4.38 -21.39
C PRO A 206 -15.21 2.93 -21.11
N THR A 207 -15.10 2.50 -19.85
CA THR A 207 -15.60 1.19 -19.43
C THR A 207 -16.25 1.27 -18.06
N TYR A 208 -17.57 1.16 -18.10
CA TYR A 208 -18.52 0.72 -17.08
C TYR A 208 -17.90 0.21 -15.77
N ASN A 209 -18.14 0.93 -14.66
CA ASN A 209 -17.94 0.50 -13.27
C ASN A 209 -16.52 0.18 -12.78
N LEU A 210 -15.47 0.50 -13.54
CA LEU A 210 -14.11 0.51 -12.99
C LEU A 210 -13.95 1.78 -12.15
N LEU A 211 -14.16 1.60 -10.84
CA LEU A 211 -13.63 2.37 -9.72
C LEU A 211 -12.73 3.53 -10.20
N SER A 212 -13.28 4.75 -10.24
CA SER A 212 -12.50 5.98 -10.46
C SER A 212 -11.26 5.91 -9.57
N SER A 213 -10.11 6.42 -10.00
CA SER A 213 -8.91 6.56 -9.14
C SER A 213 -9.24 7.24 -7.79
N ASP A 214 -10.34 8.01 -7.74
CA ASP A 214 -10.91 8.62 -6.54
C ASP A 214 -11.51 7.64 -5.50
N SER A 215 -11.69 6.38 -5.86
CA SER A 215 -12.27 5.34 -5.01
C SER A 215 -11.25 4.50 -4.25
N VAL A 216 -9.95 4.69 -4.52
CA VAL A 216 -8.90 3.99 -3.76
C VAL A 216 -8.90 4.52 -2.33
N ARG A 217 -9.08 3.62 -1.38
CA ARG A 217 -8.86 3.89 0.04
C ARG A 217 -8.02 2.80 0.66
N VAL A 218 -7.01 3.25 1.39
CA VAL A 218 -6.01 2.39 2.00
C VAL A 218 -6.07 2.53 3.51
N MET A 219 -5.99 1.41 4.20
CA MET A 219 -5.94 1.38 5.66
C MET A 219 -4.70 0.64 6.14
N ILE A 220 -3.97 1.21 7.10
CA ILE A 220 -2.87 0.57 7.80
C ILE A 220 -3.34 0.30 9.23
N THR A 221 -3.28 -0.95 9.66
CA THR A 221 -3.77 -1.33 10.99
C THR A 221 -2.81 -2.26 11.71
N ALA A 222 -2.90 -2.25 13.03
CA ALA A 222 -2.20 -3.17 13.92
C ALA A 222 -3.10 -3.53 15.11
N PRO A 223 -2.89 -4.67 15.77
CA PRO A 223 -3.58 -4.97 17.02
C PRO A 223 -3.31 -3.89 18.06
N GLU A 224 -4.32 -3.49 18.81
CA GLU A 224 -4.15 -2.54 19.91
C GLU A 224 -3.13 -3.08 20.93
N GLY A 225 -2.19 -2.23 21.36
CA GLY A 225 -1.15 -2.62 22.32
C GLY A 225 0.16 -1.84 22.17
N LYS A 226 1.11 -2.18 23.05
CA LYS A 226 2.37 -1.44 23.22
C LYS A 226 3.21 -1.44 21.94
N GLY A 227 3.41 -0.23 21.41
CA GLY A 227 4.19 0.03 20.20
C GLY A 227 3.51 -0.30 18.87
N ALA A 228 2.24 -0.72 18.88
CA ALA A 228 1.48 -0.89 17.64
C ALA A 228 1.42 0.41 16.82
N ALA A 229 1.32 1.55 17.52
CA ALA A 229 1.35 2.87 16.88
C ALA A 229 2.65 3.11 16.12
N ALA A 230 3.79 2.70 16.68
CA ALA A 230 5.10 2.88 16.05
C ALA A 230 5.21 2.08 14.75
N ASP A 231 4.64 0.87 14.69
CA ASP A 231 4.66 0.03 13.49
C ASP A 231 3.78 0.60 12.38
N ILE A 232 2.53 0.97 12.71
CA ILE A 232 1.61 1.63 11.77
C ILE A 232 2.27 2.90 11.19
N MET A 233 2.80 3.74 12.07
CA MET A 233 3.39 5.01 11.66
C MET A 233 4.72 4.84 10.92
N SER A 234 5.46 3.76 11.15
CA SER A 234 6.67 3.45 10.38
C SER A 234 6.34 3.05 8.95
N VAL A 235 5.29 2.25 8.73
CA VAL A 235 4.78 1.94 7.38
C VAL A 235 4.33 3.24 6.68
N ALA A 236 3.51 4.03 7.35
CA ALA A 236 2.97 5.27 6.77
C ALA A 236 4.09 6.28 6.45
N ALA A 237 5.02 6.51 7.38
CA ALA A 237 6.15 7.42 7.19
C ALA A 237 7.12 6.91 6.11
N CYS A 238 7.35 5.60 5.99
CA CYS A 238 8.17 5.00 4.95
C CYS A 238 7.59 5.28 3.56
N TYR A 239 6.30 5.00 3.38
CA TYR A 239 5.61 5.31 2.13
C TYR A 239 5.62 6.80 1.82
N LEU A 240 5.29 7.66 2.79
CA LEU A 240 5.24 9.10 2.57
C LEU A 240 6.63 9.69 2.26
N ALA A 241 7.69 9.20 2.89
CA ALA A 241 9.07 9.61 2.58
C ALA A 241 9.46 9.24 1.15
N TRP A 242 9.20 8.01 0.75
CA TRP A 242 9.42 7.55 -0.63
C TRP A 242 8.59 8.36 -1.64
N ALA A 243 7.28 8.48 -1.43
CA ALA A 243 6.37 9.14 -2.36
C ALA A 243 6.57 10.65 -2.49
N SER A 244 7.11 11.31 -1.45
CA SER A 244 7.38 12.76 -1.46
C SER A 244 8.84 13.10 -1.78
N GLU A 245 9.70 12.10 -1.93
CA GLU A 245 11.16 12.27 -2.05
C GLU A 245 11.76 13.12 -0.91
N GLN A 246 11.11 13.11 0.26
CA GLN A 246 11.56 13.85 1.44
C GLN A 246 12.28 12.92 2.42
N PRO A 247 13.26 13.43 3.19
CA PRO A 247 13.85 12.66 4.26
C PRO A 247 12.79 12.18 5.27
N ALA A 248 12.87 10.94 5.72
CA ALA A 248 11.95 10.34 6.69
C ALA A 248 11.85 11.18 7.97
N GLY A 249 12.96 11.75 8.44
CA GLY A 249 12.97 12.65 9.60
C GLY A 249 12.13 13.92 9.38
N THR A 250 12.12 14.44 8.16
CA THR A 250 11.27 15.59 7.77
C THR A 250 9.80 15.20 7.78
N VAL A 251 9.44 14.04 7.20
CA VAL A 251 8.07 13.53 7.17
C VAL A 251 7.54 13.30 8.60
N VAL A 252 8.31 12.60 9.45
CA VAL A 252 7.94 12.36 10.85
C VAL A 252 7.77 13.68 11.60
N LYS A 253 8.66 14.66 11.38
CA LYS A 253 8.52 16.01 11.96
C LYS A 253 7.23 16.69 11.49
N TYR A 254 6.87 16.58 10.22
CA TYR A 254 5.63 17.16 9.72
C TYR A 254 4.40 16.54 10.38
N ILE A 255 4.33 15.21 10.46
CA ILE A 255 3.26 14.47 11.16
C ILE A 255 3.16 14.94 12.61
N LYS A 256 4.30 15.05 13.33
CA LYS A 256 4.33 15.50 14.72
C LYS A 256 3.80 16.92 14.92
N THR A 257 3.99 17.80 13.93
CA THR A 257 3.51 19.20 13.99
C THR A 257 2.07 19.39 13.52
N GLU A 258 1.43 18.35 12.96
CA GLU A 258 0.09 18.44 12.40
C GLU A 258 -0.96 18.35 13.52
N GLU A 259 -1.75 19.41 13.70
CA GLU A 259 -2.69 19.50 14.83
C GLU A 259 -3.89 18.56 14.67
N GLU A 260 -4.26 18.25 13.42
CA GLU A 260 -5.33 17.32 13.10
C GLU A 260 -4.98 15.87 13.45
N VAL A 261 -3.68 15.54 13.58
CA VAL A 261 -3.22 14.19 13.89
C VAL A 261 -3.27 13.96 15.41
N PRO A 262 -4.02 12.96 15.90
CA PRO A 262 -4.07 12.62 17.32
C PRO A 262 -2.69 12.37 17.94
N ALA A 263 -2.53 12.69 19.23
CA ALA A 263 -1.26 12.60 19.94
C ALA A 263 -0.63 11.19 19.89
N ILE A 264 -1.46 10.14 19.96
CA ILE A 264 -1.04 8.74 19.85
C ILE A 264 -0.27 8.43 18.57
N TRP A 265 -0.59 9.12 17.47
CA TRP A 265 0.08 8.95 16.18
C TRP A 265 1.27 9.89 16.01
N ARG A 266 1.16 11.14 16.50
CA ARG A 266 2.21 12.16 16.41
C ARG A 266 3.53 11.76 17.06
N ASP A 267 3.42 11.03 18.15
CA ASP A 267 4.56 10.68 18.99
C ASP A 267 4.94 9.20 18.91
N ALA A 268 4.30 8.45 18.00
CA ALA A 268 4.46 7.01 17.87
C ALA A 268 5.89 6.60 17.46
N VAL A 269 6.53 7.35 16.57
CA VAL A 269 7.89 7.06 16.07
C VAL A 269 8.86 8.04 16.70
N ARG A 270 9.76 7.54 17.54
CA ARG A 270 10.82 8.34 18.19
C ARG A 270 12.18 7.66 18.05
N GLY A 271 13.22 8.47 18.23
CA GLY A 271 14.60 8.01 18.19
C GLY A 271 15.20 8.01 16.78
N LYS A 272 16.51 8.24 16.74
CA LYS A 272 17.30 8.33 15.49
C LYS A 272 17.26 7.02 14.71
N GLU A 273 17.37 5.89 15.40
CA GLU A 273 17.41 4.55 14.79
C GLU A 273 16.14 4.20 14.02
N ALA A 274 14.96 4.53 14.58
CA ALA A 274 13.68 4.26 13.91
C ALA A 274 13.57 5.08 12.62
N VAL A 275 13.95 6.36 12.68
CA VAL A 275 13.95 7.26 11.51
C VAL A 275 14.98 6.83 10.46
N GLU A 276 16.16 6.38 10.87
CA GLU A 276 17.21 5.87 9.97
C GLU A 276 16.78 4.58 9.26
N LEU A 277 16.10 3.66 9.96
CA LEU A 277 15.51 2.47 9.36
C LEU A 277 14.49 2.84 8.28
N ILE A 278 13.54 3.73 8.61
CA ILE A 278 12.52 4.20 7.67
C ILE A 278 13.18 4.87 6.46
N GLN A 279 14.20 5.72 6.69
CA GLN A 279 14.92 6.40 5.62
C GLN A 279 15.64 5.42 4.69
N ARG A 280 16.30 4.41 5.25
CA ARG A 280 17.02 3.39 4.48
C ARG A 280 16.06 2.67 3.54
N VAL A 281 14.93 2.18 4.07
CA VAL A 281 13.93 1.47 3.27
C VAL A 281 13.24 2.39 2.25
N ALA A 282 12.96 3.64 2.61
CA ALA A 282 12.38 4.61 1.68
C ALA A 282 13.31 4.91 0.49
N ASN A 283 14.63 4.70 0.62
CA ASN A 283 15.61 4.94 -0.44
C ASN A 283 15.98 3.68 -1.24
N LEU A 284 15.45 2.50 -0.91
CA LEU A 284 15.72 1.28 -1.66
C LEU A 284 14.93 1.30 -2.98
N GLU A 285 15.63 1.09 -4.10
CA GLU A 285 15.04 0.93 -5.45
C GLU A 285 14.59 -0.50 -5.70
#